data_AF-A0A950KJS1-F1
#
_entry.id   AF-A0A950KJS1-F1
#
_cell.length_a   1.000
_cell.length_b   1.000
_cell.length_c   1.000
_cell.angle_alpha   90.00
_cell.angle_beta   90.00
_cell.angle_gamma   90.00
#
_symmetry.space_group_name_H-M   'P 1'
#
loop_
_entity.id
_entity.type
_entity.pdbx_description
1 polymer ?
#
loop_
_entity_poly.entity_id
_entity_poly.type
_entity_poly.pdbx_seq_one_letter_code
_entity_poly.pdbx_strand_id
1 'polypeptide(L)'
;MFDETVTSLLSRIAEALERAYPPLPLRMNLQQADAFVWDARSEALLPVEKVSAIPLSWLMGIDHARDTLLANTLQFAQGLPANNALLWGARGMGKSSLVKAVHGEVNRRRPHALAMV
;
A
#
# COMPACT_ATOMS: atom_id res chain seq x y z
N MET A 1 -23.43 -16.19 39.65
CA MET A 1 -21.96 -16.09 39.73
C MET A 1 -21.44 -17.43 39.27
N PHE A 2 -20.79 -17.51 38.11
CA PHE A 2 -20.26 -18.79 37.64
C PHE A 2 -19.14 -19.25 38.57
N ASP A 3 -19.07 -20.56 38.80
CA ASP A 3 -18.01 -21.21 39.57
C ASP A 3 -16.64 -20.90 38.95
N GLU A 4 -15.65 -20.59 39.79
CA GLU A 4 -14.28 -20.25 39.40
C GLU A 4 -13.64 -21.41 38.62
N THR A 5 -14.01 -22.65 38.98
CA THR A 5 -13.57 -23.88 38.31
C THR A 5 -14.07 -23.95 36.87
N VAL A 6 -15.34 -23.60 36.66
CA VAL A 6 -15.95 -23.58 35.32
C VAL A 6 -15.31 -22.50 34.47
N THR A 7 -15.06 -21.33 35.02
CA THR A 7 -14.39 -20.22 34.32
C THR A 7 -12.98 -20.62 33.89
N SER A 8 -12.22 -21.28 34.77
CA SER A 8 -10.87 -21.78 34.46
C SER A 8 -10.88 -22.81 33.33
N LEU A 9 -11.80 -23.78 33.37
CA LEU A 9 -11.94 -24.80 32.32
C LEU A 9 -12.30 -24.17 30.97
N LEU A 10 -13.21 -23.20 30.96
CA LEU A 10 -13.60 -22.47 29.76
C LEU A 10 -12.43 -21.68 29.17
N SER A 11 -11.66 -20.96 29.99
CA SER A 11 -10.46 -20.25 29.52
C SER A 11 -9.43 -21.20 28.91
N ARG A 12 -9.19 -22.36 29.55
CA ARG A 12 -8.22 -23.35 29.05
C ARG A 12 -8.65 -23.93 27.71
N ILE A 13 -9.95 -24.12 27.50
CA ILE A 13 -10.50 -24.55 26.21
C ILE A 13 -10.35 -23.43 25.17
N ALA A 14 -10.65 -22.18 25.52
CA ALA A 14 -10.52 -21.03 24.63
C ALA A 14 -9.07 -20.87 24.14
N GLU A 15 -8.11 -20.86 25.06
CA GLU A 15 -6.67 -20.79 24.74
C GLU A 15 -6.21 -21.95 23.86
N ALA A 16 -6.68 -23.17 24.13
CA ALA A 16 -6.36 -24.34 23.31
C ALA A 16 -6.93 -24.22 21.90
N LEU A 17 -8.13 -23.66 21.76
CA LEU A 17 -8.78 -23.44 20.47
C LEU A 17 -8.12 -22.31 19.68
N GLU A 18 -7.78 -21.19 20.31
CA GLU A 18 -7.05 -20.09 19.66
C GLU A 18 -5.68 -20.54 19.13
N ARG A 19 -4.99 -21.40 19.87
CA ARG A 19 -3.72 -21.99 19.42
C ARG A 19 -3.89 -22.99 18.27
N ALA A 20 -4.98 -23.77 18.28
CA ALA A 20 -5.25 -24.77 17.24
C ALA A 20 -5.82 -24.14 15.95
N TYR A 21 -6.55 -23.04 16.08
CA TYR A 21 -7.22 -22.33 15.01
C TYR A 21 -6.93 -20.82 15.13
N PRO A 22 -5.68 -20.40 14.83
CA PRO A 22 -5.38 -18.97 14.79
C PRO A 22 -6.33 -18.28 13.79
N PRO A 23 -6.70 -17.01 14.03
CA PRO A 23 -7.51 -16.26 13.10
C PRO A 23 -6.91 -16.34 11.70
N LEU A 24 -7.74 -16.64 10.70
CA LEU A 24 -7.32 -16.60 9.31
C LEU A 24 -6.67 -15.23 9.05
N PRO A 25 -5.48 -15.17 8.42
CA PRO A 25 -4.87 -13.89 8.10
C PRO A 25 -5.88 -13.08 7.31
N LEU A 26 -6.07 -11.80 7.71
CA LEU A 26 -6.94 -10.88 7.00
C LEU A 26 -6.54 -10.94 5.53
N ARG A 27 -7.48 -11.33 4.67
CA ARG A 27 -7.24 -11.38 3.23
C ARG A 27 -6.77 -9.99 2.81
N MET A 28 -5.54 -9.90 2.29
CA MET A 28 -4.98 -8.64 1.81
C MET A 28 -5.94 -8.03 0.78
N ASN A 29 -6.55 -6.91 1.14
CA ASN A 29 -7.48 -6.20 0.28
C ASN A 29 -6.83 -4.88 -0.16
N LEU A 30 -6.24 -4.90 -1.35
CA LEU A 30 -5.59 -3.73 -1.95
C LEU A 30 -6.58 -2.61 -2.33
N GLN A 31 -7.90 -2.82 -2.19
CA GLN A 31 -8.90 -1.78 -2.41
C GLN A 31 -9.16 -0.92 -1.17
N GLN A 32 -8.56 -1.24 -0.02
CA GLN A 32 -8.79 -0.49 1.23
C GLN A 32 -8.07 0.86 1.27
N ALA A 33 -6.98 1.00 0.51
CA ALA A 33 -6.19 2.22 0.46
C ALA A 33 -5.45 2.30 -0.87
N ASP A 34 -5.00 3.50 -1.20
CA ASP A 34 -4.21 3.75 -2.40
C ASP A 34 -2.72 3.44 -2.19
N ALA A 35 -2.27 3.29 -0.94
CA ALA A 35 -0.89 2.93 -0.65
C ALA A 35 -0.79 2.09 0.62
N PHE A 36 0.26 1.29 0.70
CA PHE A 36 0.51 0.36 1.78
C PHE A 36 2.00 0.38 2.18
N VAL A 37 2.29 -0.08 3.39
CA VAL A 37 3.64 -0.40 3.85
C VAL A 37 3.64 -1.85 4.32
N TRP A 38 4.63 -2.63 3.87
CA TRP A 38 4.85 -3.97 4.39
C TRP A 38 5.40 -3.91 5.83
N ASP A 39 4.65 -4.48 6.78
CA ASP A 39 5.14 -4.74 8.13
C ASP A 39 5.54 -6.20 8.27
N ALA A 40 6.84 -6.44 8.44
CA ALA A 40 7.39 -7.78 8.57
C ALA A 40 6.98 -8.49 9.88
N ARG A 41 6.54 -7.75 10.91
CA ARG A 41 6.13 -8.35 12.20
C ARG A 41 4.74 -8.96 12.13
N SER A 42 3.81 -8.24 11.51
CA SER A 42 2.44 -8.72 11.28
C SER A 42 2.29 -9.50 9.97
N GLU A 43 3.37 -9.58 9.16
CA GLU A 43 3.36 -10.19 7.82
C GLU A 43 2.21 -9.65 6.95
N ALA A 44 1.96 -8.34 7.06
CA ALA A 44 0.79 -7.71 6.47
C ALA A 44 1.13 -6.39 5.77
N LEU A 45 0.28 -6.04 4.80
CA LEU A 45 0.24 -4.71 4.19
C LEU A 45 -0.63 -3.79 5.04
N LEU A 46 -0.01 -2.81 5.67
CA LEU A 46 -0.71 -1.80 6.45
C LEU A 46 -1.08 -0.62 5.54
N PRO A 47 -2.35 -0.17 5.52
CA PRO A 47 -2.76 0.95 4.70
C PRO A 47 -2.09 2.25 5.16
N VAL A 48 -1.66 3.06 4.19
CA VAL A 48 -1.12 4.40 4.42
C VAL A 48 -2.27 5.40 4.22
N GLU A 49 -2.78 5.96 5.32
CA GLU A 49 -3.90 6.90 5.28
C GLU A 49 -3.60 8.15 4.43
N LYS A 50 -2.37 8.66 4.52
CA LYS A 50 -1.94 9.85 3.78
C LYS A 50 -0.56 9.66 3.19
N VAL A 51 -0.52 9.44 1.88
CA VAL A 51 0.74 9.43 1.12
C VAL A 51 1.32 10.84 1.08
N SER A 52 2.58 10.99 1.47
CA SER A 52 3.34 12.25 1.32
C SER A 52 3.70 12.51 -0.15
N ALA A 53 2.69 12.76 -0.98
CA ALA A 53 2.82 13.16 -2.38
C ALA A 53 2.80 14.69 -2.49
N ILE A 54 3.63 15.22 -3.40
CA ILE A 54 3.60 16.63 -3.80
C ILE A 54 2.90 16.77 -5.16
N PRO A 55 2.36 17.95 -5.51
CA PRO A 55 1.81 18.18 -6.84
C PRO A 55 2.86 17.95 -7.93
N LEU A 56 2.46 17.36 -9.07
CA LEU A 56 3.36 17.18 -10.21
C LEU A 56 3.96 18.50 -10.73
N SER A 57 3.21 19.60 -10.63
CA SER A 57 3.66 20.94 -11.01
C SER A 57 4.81 21.48 -10.16
N TRP A 58 5.10 20.88 -8.99
CA TRP A 58 6.21 21.28 -8.14
C TRP A 58 7.53 20.58 -8.53
N LEU A 59 7.46 19.58 -9.39
CA LEU A 59 8.63 18.86 -9.91
C LEU A 59 9.19 19.59 -11.13
N MET A 60 10.02 20.59 -10.86
CA MET A 60 10.63 21.46 -11.87
C MET A 60 11.91 20.85 -12.45
N GLY A 61 12.13 21.07 -13.76
CA GLY A 61 13.38 20.68 -14.44
C GLY A 61 13.51 19.19 -14.76
N ILE A 62 12.45 18.41 -14.53
CA ILE A 62 12.37 16.98 -14.85
C ILE A 62 11.16 16.65 -15.74
N ASP A 63 10.65 17.64 -16.47
CA ASP A 63 9.41 17.55 -17.26
C ASP A 63 9.38 16.32 -18.15
N HIS A 64 10.47 16.04 -18.87
CA HIS A 64 10.56 14.88 -19.74
C HIS A 64 10.40 13.54 -18.99
N ALA A 65 11.12 13.36 -17.88
CA ALA A 65 11.02 12.15 -17.07
C ALA A 65 9.66 12.04 -16.38
N ARG A 66 9.11 13.16 -15.90
CA ARG A 66 7.79 13.26 -15.28
C ARG A 66 6.70 12.84 -16.26
N ASP A 67 6.67 13.44 -17.44
CA ASP A 67 5.60 13.24 -18.41
C ASP A 67 5.68 11.85 -19.03
N THR A 68 6.89 11.35 -19.28
CA THR A 68 7.12 9.96 -19.75
C THR A 68 6.62 8.94 -18.72
N LEU A 69 6.98 9.11 -17.44
CA LEU A 69 6.54 8.21 -16.39
C LEU A 69 5.02 8.29 -16.21
N LEU A 70 4.44 9.49 -16.18
CA LEU A 70 3.00 9.68 -16.05
C LEU A 70 2.22 9.01 -17.18
N ALA A 71 2.64 9.20 -18.43
CA ALA A 71 1.98 8.58 -19.58
C ALA A 71 2.05 7.05 -19.53
N ASN A 72 3.21 6.50 -19.17
CA ASN A 72 3.40 5.06 -19.01
C ASN A 72 2.52 4.49 -17.88
N THR A 73 2.51 5.14 -16.72
CA THR A 73 1.69 4.71 -15.56
C THR A 73 0.19 4.88 -15.82
N LEU A 74 -0.23 5.87 -16.61
CA LEU A 74 -1.62 6.00 -17.06
C LEU A 74 -2.05 4.85 -17.96
N GLN A 75 -1.17 4.33 -18.83
CA GLN A 75 -1.46 3.13 -19.62
C GLN A 75 -1.61 1.91 -18.72
N PHE A 76 -0.68 1.73 -17.77
CA PHE A 76 -0.76 0.66 -16.78
C PHE A 76 -2.09 0.68 -16.00
N ALA A 77 -2.48 1.86 -15.49
CA ALA A 77 -3.76 2.03 -14.77
C ALA A 77 -5.01 1.79 -15.63
N GLN A 78 -4.88 1.75 -16.96
CA GLN A 78 -5.95 1.45 -17.90
C GLN A 78 -5.96 -0.03 -18.33
N GLY A 79 -5.04 -0.86 -17.80
CA GLY A 79 -4.86 -2.23 -18.27
C GLY A 79 -4.24 -2.32 -19.67
N LEU A 80 -3.62 -1.24 -20.15
CA LEU A 80 -2.90 -1.20 -21.42
C LEU A 80 -1.43 -1.60 -21.22
N PRO A 81 -0.71 -2.00 -22.29
CA PRO A 81 0.72 -2.25 -22.22
C PRO A 81 1.48 -1.05 -21.63
N ALA A 82 2.36 -1.32 -20.67
CA ALA A 82 3.21 -0.34 -20.03
C ALA A 82 4.60 -0.93 -19.80
N ASN A 83 5.61 -0.06 -19.80
CA ASN A 83 7.00 -0.43 -19.61
C ASN A 83 7.36 -0.45 -18.13
N ASN A 84 8.29 -1.31 -17.75
CA ASN A 84 8.98 -1.20 -16.47
C ASN A 84 9.87 0.05 -16.48
N ALA A 85 9.87 0.81 -15.39
CA ALA A 85 10.64 2.05 -15.26
C ALA A 85 11.68 1.93 -14.13
N LEU A 86 12.94 2.26 -14.44
CA LEU A 86 14.01 2.39 -13.45
C LEU A 86 14.30 3.87 -13.23
N LEU A 87 14.01 4.38 -12.02
CA LEU A 87 14.41 5.72 -11.63
C LEU A 87 15.76 5.66 -10.91
N TRP A 88 16.75 6.33 -11.47
CA TRP A 88 18.12 6.39 -10.95
C TRP A 88 18.63 7.82 -10.83
N GLY A 89 19.72 8.01 -10.06
CA GLY A 89 20.32 9.32 -9.78
C GLY A 89 20.66 9.52 -8.30
N ALA A 90 21.36 10.61 -7.98
CA ALA A 90 21.85 10.90 -6.63
C ALA A 90 20.73 10.99 -5.55
N ARG A 91 21.13 10.84 -4.29
CA ARG A 91 20.22 11.05 -3.14
C ARG A 91 19.69 12.49 -3.17
N GLY A 92 18.40 12.67 -2.89
CA GLY A 92 17.77 14.00 -2.90
C GLY A 92 17.26 14.49 -4.27
N MET A 93 17.51 13.78 -5.37
CA MET A 93 17.06 14.17 -6.73
C MET A 93 15.57 13.89 -7.01
N GLY A 94 14.72 13.80 -5.98
CA GLY A 94 13.27 13.72 -6.16
C GLY A 94 12.72 12.41 -6.76
N LYS A 95 13.49 11.33 -6.90
CA LYS A 95 13.02 10.04 -7.47
C LYS A 95 11.74 9.52 -6.80
N SER A 96 11.77 9.39 -5.47
CA SER A 96 10.59 8.93 -4.70
C SER A 96 9.46 9.95 -4.73
N SER A 97 9.78 11.25 -4.75
CA SER A 97 8.78 12.32 -4.88
C SER A 97 8.05 12.23 -6.22
N LEU A 98 8.77 11.95 -7.31
CA LEU A 98 8.20 11.76 -8.64
C LEU A 98 7.25 10.56 -8.67
N VAL A 99 7.65 9.41 -8.13
CA VAL A 99 6.79 8.22 -8.06
C VAL A 99 5.50 8.52 -7.29
N LYS A 100 5.61 9.14 -6.10
CA LYS A 100 4.45 9.51 -5.28
C LYS A 100 3.53 10.52 -5.96
N ALA A 101 4.10 11.52 -6.64
CA ALA A 101 3.34 12.53 -7.37
C ALA A 101 2.59 11.93 -8.57
N VAL A 102 3.24 11.06 -9.36
CA VAL A 102 2.61 10.36 -10.49
C VAL A 102 1.50 9.45 -10.00
N HIS A 103 1.75 8.64 -8.97
CA HIS A 103 0.75 7.78 -8.37
C HIS A 103 -0.49 8.57 -7.90
N GLY A 104 -0.26 9.63 -7.12
CA GLY A 104 -1.34 10.51 -6.64
C GLY A 104 -2.12 11.15 -7.79
N GLU A 105 -1.44 11.60 -8.85
CA GLU A 105 -2.12 12.15 -10.02
C GLU A 105 -2.97 11.12 -10.76
N VAL A 106 -2.46 9.90 -10.93
CA VAL A 106 -3.22 8.84 -11.61
C VAL A 106 -4.46 8.47 -10.80
N ASN A 107 -4.35 8.28 -9.49
CA ASN A 107 -5.51 7.98 -8.65
C ASN A 107 -6.49 9.16 -8.55
N ARG A 108 -6.00 10.41 -8.64
CA ARG A 108 -6.88 11.58 -8.76
C ARG A 108 -7.71 11.55 -10.05
N ARG A 109 -7.15 11.07 -11.15
CA ARG A 109 -7.86 10.90 -12.45
C ARG A 109 -8.73 9.65 -12.48
N ARG A 110 -8.31 8.59 -11.78
CA ARG A 110 -8.97 7.28 -11.72
C ARG A 110 -8.88 6.73 -10.30
N PRO A 111 -9.86 7.04 -9.44
CA PRO A 111 -9.82 6.61 -8.04
C PRO A 111 -9.62 5.11 -7.90
N HIS A 112 -8.72 4.71 -6.99
CA HIS A 112 -8.40 3.31 -6.68
C HIS A 112 -7.85 2.47 -7.85
N ALA A 113 -7.37 3.12 -8.92
CA ALA A 113 -6.79 2.41 -10.06
C ALA A 113 -5.40 1.82 -9.76
N LEU A 114 -4.64 2.46 -8.87
CA LEU A 114 -3.32 2.00 -8.44
C LEU A 114 -3.27 1.83 -6.93
N ALA A 115 -2.58 0.77 -6.51
CA ALA A 115 -2.13 0.58 -5.15
C ALA A 115 -0.60 0.62 -5.14
N MET A 116 -0.02 1.54 -4.38
CA MET A 116 1.42 1.57 -4.09
C MET A 116 1.72 0.67 -2.90
N VAL A 117 2.78 -0.14 -2.98
CA VAL A 117 3.23 -1.03 -1.90
C VAL A 117 4.68 -0.73 -1.57
#